data_AF-A0A4S8P4L0-F1
#
_entry.id   AF-A0A4S8P4L0-F1
#
_cell.length_a   1.000
_cell.length_b   1.000
_cell.length_c   1.000
_cell.angle_alpha   90.00
_cell.angle_beta   90.00
_cell.angle_gamma   90.00
#
_symmetry.space_group_name_H-M   'P 1'
#
loop_
_entity.id
_entity.type
_entity.pdbx_description
1 polymer ?
#
loop_
_entity_poly.entity_id
_entity_poly.type
_entity_poly.pdbx_seq_one_letter_code
_entity_poly.pdbx_strand_id
1 'polypeptide(L)'
;MTKVSLWIAHCICAVAILVQLLVRGSEYDWMHGMDASIETAQIESAGNRAVIAGLALVLALASQGFVAASTRSTAERRLSFALAAGSALLFLTG
;
A
#
# COMPACT_ATOMS: atom_id res chain seq x y z
N MET A 1 -15.01 11.23 18.72
CA MET A 1 -15.01 10.56 17.40
C MET A 1 -16.19 9.64 17.30
N THR A 2 -16.78 9.56 16.12
CA THR A 2 -17.84 8.58 15.83
C THR A 2 -17.20 7.29 15.33
N LYS A 3 -17.85 6.14 15.54
CA LYS A 3 -17.35 4.86 15.03
C LYS A 3 -17.14 4.90 13.51
N VAL A 4 -17.94 5.69 12.80
CA VAL A 4 -17.88 5.90 11.35
C VAL A 4 -16.51 6.43 10.89
N SER A 5 -15.91 7.40 11.60
CA SER A 5 -14.61 7.94 11.18
C SER A 5 -13.47 6.93 11.31
N LEU A 6 -13.56 6.01 12.26
CA LEU A 6 -12.57 4.92 12.43
C LEU A 6 -12.68 3.91 11.28
N TRP A 7 -13.90 3.52 10.91
CA TRP A 7 -14.15 2.62 9.79
C TRP A 7 -13.62 3.19 8.46
N ILE A 8 -13.87 4.48 8.20
CA ILE A 8 -13.37 5.14 7.00
C ILE A 8 -11.84 5.07 6.94
N ALA A 9 -11.14 5.32 8.05
CA ALA A 9 -9.68 5.25 8.10
C ALA A 9 -9.14 3.82 7.84
N HIS A 10 -9.81 2.78 8.34
CA HIS A 10 -9.45 1.40 8.02
C HIS A 10 -9.71 1.06 6.55
N CYS A 11 -10.81 1.52 5.96
CA CYS A 11 -11.09 1.34 4.53
C CYS A 11 -10.01 2.02 3.66
N ILE A 12 -9.61 3.24 4.01
CA ILE A 12 -8.52 3.95 3.32
C ILE A 12 -7.23 3.14 3.38
N CYS A 13 -6.88 2.59 4.54
CA CYS A 13 -5.70 1.74 4.69
C CYS A 13 -5.80 0.45 3.88
N ALA A 14 -6.96 -0.20 3.85
CA ALA A 14 -7.18 -1.40 3.04
C ALA A 14 -6.99 -1.11 1.53
N VAL A 15 -7.54 0.02 1.04
CA VAL A 15 -7.34 0.46 -0.35
C VAL A 15 -5.87 0.74 -0.62
N ALA A 16 -5.17 1.42 0.28
CA ALA A 16 -3.75 1.70 0.12
C ALA A 16 -2.90 0.42 0.04
N ILE A 17 -3.20 -0.59 0.87
CA ILE A 17 -2.55 -1.90 0.81
C ILE A 17 -2.83 -2.59 -0.53
N LEU A 18 -4.08 -2.57 -1.02
CA LEU A 18 -4.42 -3.13 -2.33
C LEU A 18 -3.66 -2.45 -3.47
N VAL A 19 -3.52 -1.12 -3.42
CA VAL A 19 -2.72 -0.38 -4.40
C VAL A 19 -1.26 -0.83 -4.37
N GLN A 20 -0.65 -0.97 -3.19
CA GLN A 20 0.73 -1.47 -3.07
C GLN A 20 0.88 -2.87 -3.68
N LEU A 21 -0.09 -3.75 -3.49
CA LEU A 21 -0.07 -5.10 -4.07
C LEU A 21 -0.20 -5.09 -5.59
N LEU A 22 -1.05 -4.23 -6.16
CA LEU A 22 -1.24 -4.11 -7.60
C LEU A 22 -0.03 -3.52 -8.33
N VAL A 23 0.70 -2.64 -7.65
CA VAL A 23 1.86 -1.95 -8.22
C VAL A 23 3.14 -2.80 -8.08
N ARG A 24 3.10 -3.87 -7.28
CA ARG A 24 4.22 -4.77 -7.04
C ARG A 24 4.55 -5.61 -8.28
N GLY A 25 5.83 -5.78 -8.59
CA GLY A 25 6.33 -6.50 -9.77
C GLY A 25 6.44 -5.63 -11.03
N SER A 26 7.14 -6.14 -12.05
CA SER A 26 7.28 -5.42 -13.31
C SER A 26 6.02 -5.61 -14.18
N GLU A 27 5.55 -4.51 -14.77
CA GLU A 27 4.35 -4.48 -15.63
C GLU A 27 4.45 -5.45 -16.81
N TYR A 28 5.67 -5.81 -17.18
CA TYR A 28 5.99 -6.57 -18.38
C TYR A 28 6.68 -7.91 -18.06
N ASP A 29 6.73 -8.32 -16.79
CA ASP A 29 7.30 -9.64 -16.42
C ASP A 29 6.54 -10.79 -17.09
N TRP A 30 5.24 -10.62 -17.32
CA TRP A 30 4.44 -11.59 -18.07
C TRP A 30 4.86 -11.66 -19.55
N MET A 31 5.31 -10.55 -20.15
CA MET A 31 5.79 -10.52 -21.54
C MET A 31 7.12 -11.25 -21.65
N HIS A 32 8.02 -11.02 -20.70
CA HIS A 32 9.30 -11.72 -20.64
C HIS A 32 9.12 -13.24 -20.42
N GLY A 33 8.03 -13.65 -19.77
CA GLY A 33 7.63 -15.06 -19.65
C GLY A 33 7.05 -15.67 -20.93
N MET A 34 6.46 -14.87 -21.82
CA MET A 34 5.97 -15.32 -23.14
C MET A 34 7.06 -15.31 -24.21
N ASP A 35 7.93 -14.30 -24.19
CA ASP A 35 9.05 -14.16 -25.11
C ASP A 35 10.23 -13.50 -24.41
N ALA A 36 11.28 -14.29 -24.18
CA ALA A 36 12.49 -13.85 -23.50
C ALA A 36 13.36 -12.89 -24.33
N SER A 37 13.03 -12.65 -25.61
CA SER A 37 13.73 -11.69 -26.47
C SER A 37 13.22 -10.25 -26.30
N ILE A 38 12.11 -10.05 -25.59
CA ILE A 38 11.56 -8.73 -25.31
C ILE A 38 12.31 -8.10 -24.13
N GLU A 39 13.17 -7.13 -24.42
CA GLU A 39 13.80 -6.31 -23.39
C GLU A 39 12.78 -5.37 -22.74
N THR A 40 12.49 -5.59 -21.46
CA THR A 40 11.63 -4.75 -20.62
C THR A 40 12.06 -3.28 -20.59
N ALA A 41 13.35 -3.00 -20.82
CA ALA A 41 13.91 -1.65 -20.90
C ALA A 41 13.47 -0.85 -22.14
N GLN A 42 12.98 -1.52 -23.19
CA GLN A 42 12.50 -0.86 -24.41
C GLN A 42 11.01 -0.51 -24.35
N ILE A 43 10.31 -0.93 -23.30
CA ILE A 43 8.89 -0.65 -23.12
C ILE A 43 8.71 0.66 -22.36
N GLU A 44 8.06 1.63 -23.00
CA GLU A 44 7.78 2.94 -22.43
C GLU A 44 6.92 2.79 -21.17
N SER A 45 7.54 2.92 -19.99
CA SER A 45 6.82 2.69 -18.72
C SER A 45 5.85 3.84 -18.45
N ALA A 46 4.56 3.52 -18.27
CA ALA A 46 3.54 4.47 -17.88
C ALA A 46 3.67 4.82 -16.38
N GLY A 47 4.61 5.72 -16.04
CA GLY A 47 4.71 6.36 -14.72
C GLY A 47 5.51 5.60 -13.65
N ASN A 48 6.00 6.35 -12.66
CA ASN A 48 6.87 5.83 -11.62
C ASN A 48 6.07 5.08 -10.54
N ARG A 49 6.00 3.75 -10.70
CA ARG A 49 5.37 2.81 -9.76
C ARG A 49 5.83 2.98 -8.30
N ALA A 50 7.12 3.28 -8.08
CA ALA A 50 7.65 3.51 -6.74
C ALA A 50 7.03 4.75 -6.07
N VAL A 51 6.71 5.80 -6.85
CA VAL A 51 6.02 6.99 -6.34
C VAL A 51 4.59 6.65 -5.93
N ILE A 52 3.87 5.86 -6.74
CA ILE A 52 2.50 5.43 -6.42
C ILE A 52 2.50 4.57 -5.15
N ALA A 53 3.41 3.61 -5.04
CA ALA A 53 3.56 2.77 -3.85
C ALA A 53 3.92 3.62 -2.61
N GLY A 54 4.77 4.63 -2.77
CA GLY A 54 5.14 5.56 -1.71
C GLY A 54 3.96 6.43 -1.24
N LEU A 55 3.16 6.95 -2.17
CA LEU A 55 1.93 7.69 -1.84
C LEU A 55 0.92 6.81 -1.11
N ALA A 56 0.75 5.56 -1.54
CA ALA A 56 -0.08 4.59 -0.86
C ALA A 56 0.42 4.30 0.56
N LEU A 57 1.75 4.18 0.77
CA LEU A 57 2.33 4.01 2.09
C LEU A 57 2.02 5.20 3.01
N VAL A 58 2.26 6.43 2.53
CA VAL A 58 1.97 7.64 3.30
C VAL A 58 0.50 7.69 3.71
N LEU A 59 -0.41 7.32 2.81
CA LEU A 59 -1.84 7.28 3.08
C LEU A 59 -2.21 6.21 4.12
N ALA A 60 -1.62 5.01 4.03
CA ALA A 60 -1.79 3.95 5.01
C ALA A 60 -1.30 4.38 6.41
N LEU A 61 -0.10 4.97 6.48
CA LEU A 61 0.48 5.45 7.74
C LEU A 61 -0.32 6.61 8.34
N ALA A 62 -0.74 7.58 7.52
CA ALA A 62 -1.52 8.72 7.99
C ALA A 62 -2.90 8.29 8.53
N SER A 63 -3.59 7.41 7.80
CA SER A 63 -4.90 6.89 8.23
C SER A 63 -4.80 6.06 9.51
N GLN A 64 -3.81 5.18 9.64
CA GLN A 64 -3.63 4.38 10.86
C GLN A 64 -3.05 5.17 12.02
N GLY A 65 -2.18 6.15 11.75
CA GLY A 65 -1.70 7.11 12.76
C GLY A 65 -2.84 7.95 13.34
N PHE A 66 -3.76 8.38 12.49
CA PHE A 66 -4.98 9.06 12.92
C PHE A 66 -5.82 8.15 13.84
N VAL A 67 -6.09 6.89 13.45
CA VAL A 67 -6.83 5.93 14.31
C VAL A 67 -6.12 5.72 15.64
N ALA A 68 -4.81 5.45 15.62
CA ALA A 68 -4.02 5.16 16.82
C ALA A 68 -3.96 6.34 17.81
N ALA A 69 -3.93 7.58 17.30
CA ALA A 69 -3.92 8.79 18.12
C ALA A 69 -5.26 9.09 18.79
N SER A 70 -6.34 8.48 18.31
CA SER A 70 -7.69 8.99 18.53
C SER A 70 -8.65 7.95 19.13
N THR A 71 -8.32 6.66 19.01
CA THR A 71 -9.01 5.58 19.74
C THR A 71 -8.63 5.52 21.23
N ARG A 72 -9.60 5.15 22.06
CA ARG A 72 -9.38 4.80 23.48
C ARG A 72 -9.15 3.30 23.70
N SER A 73 -9.42 2.47 22.69
CA SER A 73 -9.28 1.02 22.76
C SER A 73 -7.84 0.60 22.50
N THR A 74 -7.24 -0.11 23.45
CA THR A 74 -5.88 -0.65 23.27
C THR A 74 -5.83 -1.70 22.16
N ALA A 75 -6.91 -2.45 21.95
CA ALA A 75 -7.00 -3.44 20.88
C ALA A 75 -7.02 -2.79 19.49
N GLU A 76 -7.83 -1.75 19.29
CA GLU A 76 -7.86 -0.99 18.04
C GLU A 76 -6.52 -0.31 17.78
N ARG A 77 -5.89 0.26 18.82
CA ARG A 77 -4.56 0.87 18.68
C ARG A 77 -3.50 -0.13 18.24
N ARG A 78 -3.50 -1.34 18.80
CA ARG A 78 -2.60 -2.43 18.39
C ARG A 78 -2.86 -2.85 16.94
N LEU A 79 -4.13 -2.98 16.55
CA LEU A 79 -4.51 -3.30 15.17
C LEU A 79 -4.00 -2.23 14.20
N SER A 80 -4.14 -0.95 14.51
CA SER A 80 -3.63 0.12 13.66
C SER A 80 -2.11 0.09 13.50
N PHE A 81 -1.37 -0.20 14.56
CA PHE A 81 0.07 -0.39 14.45
C PHE A 81 0.43 -1.63 13.62
N ALA A 82 -0.31 -2.73 13.75
CA ALA A 82 -0.09 -3.93 12.95
C ALA A 82 -0.37 -3.68 11.45
N LEU A 83 -1.44 -2.96 11.12
CA LEU A 83 -1.77 -2.57 9.75
C LEU A 83 -0.73 -1.62 9.15
N ALA A 84 -0.30 -0.62 9.91
CA ALA A 84 0.76 0.30 9.51
C ALA A 84 2.09 -0.44 9.26
N ALA A 85 2.48 -1.34 10.17
CA ALA A 85 3.66 -2.17 10.01
C ALA A 85 3.56 -3.09 8.79
N GLY A 86 2.39 -3.71 8.58
CA GLY A 86 2.14 -4.55 7.41
C GLY A 86 2.28 -3.80 6.09
N SER A 87 1.74 -2.58 6.00
CA SER A 87 1.92 -1.73 4.82
C SER A 87 3.38 -1.30 4.62
N ALA A 88 4.10 -0.98 5.70
CA ALA A 88 5.52 -0.66 5.60
C ALA A 88 6.35 -1.86 5.12
N LEU A 89 6.07 -3.06 5.63
CA LEU A 89 6.68 -4.31 5.19
C LEU A 89 6.40 -4.59 3.71
N LEU A 90 5.16 -4.39 3.25
CA LEU A 90 4.81 -4.54 1.84
C LEU A 90 5.59 -3.59 0.94
N PHE A 91 5.72 -2.33 1.36
CA PHE A 91 6.49 -1.34 0.62
C PHE A 91 7.99 -1.67 0.58
N LEU A 92 8.57 -2.18 1.68
CA LEU A 92 9.99 -2.54 1.76
C LEU A 92 10.34 -3.83 1.02
N THR A 93 9.36 -4.70 0.79
CA THR A 93 9.57 -6.00 0.13
C THR A 93 9.08 -6.04 -1.31
N GLY A 94 8.40 -5.00 -1.79
CA GLY A 94 7.96 -4.84 -3.17
C GLY A 94 8.98 -4.10 -4.01
#